data_AF-A0A839LQV5-F1
#
_entry.id   AF-A0A839LQV5-F1
#
_cell.length_a   1.000
_cell.length_b   1.000
_cell.length_c   1.000
_cell.angle_alpha   90.00
_cell.angle_beta   90.00
_cell.angle_gamma   90.00
#
_symmetry.space_group_name_H-M   'P 1'
#
loop_
_entity.id
_entity.type
_entity.pdbx_description
1 polymer ?
#
loop_
_entity_poly.entity_id
_entity_poly.type
_entity_poly.pdbx_seq_one_letter_code
_entity_poly.pdbx_strand_id
1 'polypeptide(L)'
;MRSLKLKHLIPAAAMALALVTGAAQAQHHPGMGGQGMGPLMGGRVEHMLDLVDATDAQRTQIKTIMDAARSELKTQHETLRSLHEQGLTLFAATNVDAAAIEALRQKGSAVHEQVSKRMSQAMIDVARVLTPEQRTKLAAKLKQRQARMAEHMKSRGGQ
;
A
#
# COMPACT_ATOMS: atom_id res chain seq x y z
N MET A 1 17.98 -1.28 -65.53
CA MET A 1 17.97 0.20 -65.42
C MET A 1 18.82 0.58 -64.21
N ARG A 2 19.83 1.42 -64.43
CA ARG A 2 20.88 1.82 -63.49
C ARG A 2 20.61 3.22 -62.93
N SER A 3 21.06 3.45 -61.69
CA SER A 3 21.30 4.75 -61.03
C SER A 3 20.02 5.54 -60.68
N LEU A 4 19.92 6.31 -59.59
CA LEU A 4 20.86 7.34 -59.14
C LEU A 4 21.24 7.25 -57.65
N LYS A 5 22.54 7.47 -57.39
CA LYS A 5 23.09 7.86 -56.08
C LYS A 5 22.96 9.37 -55.95
N LEU A 6 22.57 9.87 -54.78
CA LEU A 6 22.84 11.27 -54.41
C LEU A 6 23.67 11.29 -53.13
N LYS A 7 24.88 11.83 -53.27
CA LYS A 7 25.89 11.97 -52.24
C LYS A 7 26.10 13.46 -51.96
N HIS A 8 26.17 13.76 -50.66
CA HIS A 8 26.85 14.89 -50.00
C HIS A 8 26.14 16.26 -50.00
N LEU A 9 25.88 16.80 -48.79
CA LEU A 9 26.70 17.88 -48.20
C LEU A 9 26.16 18.29 -46.81
N ILE A 10 26.99 18.09 -45.79
CA ILE A 10 27.04 18.78 -44.48
C ILE A 10 28.15 19.83 -44.69
N PRO A 11 28.13 21.10 -44.17
CA PRO A 11 27.99 21.41 -42.75
C PRO A 11 27.35 22.77 -42.37
N ALA A 12 26.93 22.91 -41.10
CA ALA A 12 27.34 24.00 -40.22
C ALA A 12 26.71 23.85 -38.83
N ALA A 13 27.57 23.84 -37.82
CA ALA A 13 27.22 23.88 -36.42
C ALA A 13 26.75 25.28 -36.01
N ALA A 14 25.79 25.33 -35.08
CA ALA A 14 25.68 26.41 -34.12
C ALA A 14 25.29 25.80 -32.77
N MET A 15 26.29 25.70 -31.89
CA MET A 15 26.09 25.48 -30.46
C MET A 15 25.36 26.70 -29.88
N ALA A 16 24.30 26.46 -29.12
CA ALA A 16 23.87 27.37 -28.07
C ALA A 16 23.91 26.62 -26.74
N LEU A 17 24.94 26.94 -25.96
CA LEU A 17 25.11 26.58 -24.56
C LEU A 17 24.28 27.55 -23.72
N ALA A 18 23.36 27.04 -22.91
CA ALA A 18 22.83 27.77 -21.76
C ALA A 18 22.79 26.81 -20.55
N LEU A 19 23.55 27.22 -19.54
CA LEU A 19 23.91 26.53 -18.31
C LEU A 19 22.86 26.75 -17.20
N VAL A 20 22.71 25.73 -16.33
CA VAL A 20 22.55 25.85 -14.85
C VAL A 20 21.18 26.39 -14.40
N THR A 21 20.45 25.86 -13.42
CA THR A 21 20.69 25.02 -12.23
C THR A 21 19.34 24.42 -11.84
N GLY A 22 19.34 23.19 -11.34
CA GLY A 22 18.16 22.63 -10.71
C GLY A 22 18.41 21.22 -10.22
N ALA A 23 19.46 21.01 -9.42
CA ALA A 23 19.49 19.86 -8.53
C ALA A 23 18.35 20.07 -7.53
N ALA A 24 17.14 19.66 -7.89
CA ALA A 24 16.07 19.44 -6.93
C ALA A 24 16.58 18.32 -6.02
N GLN A 25 17.18 18.72 -4.90
CA GLN A 25 17.40 17.84 -3.78
C GLN A 25 16.02 17.28 -3.44
N ALA A 26 15.78 16.04 -3.85
CA ALA A 26 14.68 15.25 -3.36
C ALA A 26 14.87 15.15 -1.86
N GLN A 27 14.26 16.08 -1.14
CA GLN A 27 14.03 15.91 0.28
C GLN A 27 13.19 14.64 0.38
N HIS A 28 13.86 13.55 0.72
CA HIS A 28 13.24 12.35 1.26
C HIS A 28 12.44 12.81 2.48
N HIS A 29 11.20 13.21 2.27
CA HIS A 29 10.21 13.01 3.29
C HIS A 29 10.10 11.49 3.44
N PRO A 30 10.30 10.92 4.64
CA PRO A 30 9.83 9.57 4.89
C PRO A 30 8.32 9.64 4.72
N GLY A 31 7.85 9.26 3.54
CA GLY A 31 6.44 9.23 3.24
C GLY A 31 5.77 8.41 4.34
N MET A 32 4.81 9.01 5.03
CA MET A 32 3.78 8.28 5.79
C MET A 32 2.85 7.52 4.83
N GLY A 33 3.42 6.83 3.84
CA GLY A 33 2.74 6.04 2.82
C GLY A 33 2.89 4.57 3.17
N GLY A 34 2.11 4.09 4.13
CA GLY A 34 2.17 2.70 4.55
C GLY A 34 1.15 2.24 5.58
N GLN A 35 0.15 3.07 5.92
CA GLN A 35 -0.97 2.61 6.75
C GLN A 35 -2.05 1.90 5.90
N GLY A 36 -1.68 1.38 4.73
CA GLY A 36 -2.57 0.58 3.88
C GLY A 36 -2.53 -0.87 4.28
N MET A 37 -3.00 -1.16 5.48
CA MET A 37 -3.36 -2.47 6.02
C MET A 37 -3.63 -2.23 7.52
N GLY A 38 -4.82 -2.58 8.02
CA GLY A 38 -5.28 -2.23 9.36
C GLY A 38 -4.37 -2.71 10.51
N PRO A 39 -4.75 -2.45 11.77
CA PRO A 39 -4.00 -2.82 12.99
C PRO A 39 -3.41 -4.25 13.06
N LEU A 40 -3.90 -5.16 12.22
CA LEU A 40 -3.63 -6.60 12.24
C LEU A 40 -2.58 -7.07 11.24
N MET A 41 -2.06 -6.20 10.37
CA MET A 41 -1.09 -6.61 9.35
C MET A 41 0.22 -5.84 9.52
N GLY A 42 1.21 -6.55 10.07
CA GLY A 42 2.57 -6.10 10.37
C GLY A 42 2.82 -6.02 11.88
N GLY A 43 3.64 -6.93 12.43
CA GLY A 43 4.17 -6.98 13.82
C GLY A 43 3.20 -6.92 15.00
N ARG A 44 1.93 -6.56 14.77
CA ARG A 44 0.95 -6.14 15.78
C ARG A 44 0.05 -7.26 16.27
N VAL A 45 0.06 -8.41 15.59
CA VAL A 45 -0.68 -9.60 16.03
C VAL A 45 -0.17 -10.05 17.39
N GLU A 46 1.16 -10.15 17.58
CA GLU A 46 1.75 -10.60 18.83
C GLU A 46 1.35 -9.70 20.01
N HIS A 47 1.48 -8.39 19.81
CA HIS A 47 1.06 -7.41 20.81
C HIS A 47 -0.44 -7.51 21.13
N MET A 48 -1.28 -7.82 20.13
CA MET A 48 -2.71 -8.00 20.34
C MET A 48 -3.02 -9.25 21.17
N LEU A 49 -2.25 -10.32 20.98
CA LEU A 49 -2.36 -11.56 21.74
C LEU A 49 -1.89 -11.38 23.20
N ASP A 50 -0.88 -10.53 23.43
CA ASP A 50 -0.48 -10.12 24.78
C ASP A 50 -1.62 -9.44 25.53
N LEU A 51 -2.39 -8.58 24.85
CA LEU A 51 -3.49 -7.83 25.47
C LEU A 51 -4.63 -8.72 25.97
N VAL A 52 -4.71 -9.98 25.52
CA VAL A 52 -5.76 -10.93 25.89
C VAL A 52 -5.23 -12.17 26.62
N ASP A 53 -3.96 -12.16 27.00
CA ASP A 53 -3.30 -13.28 27.67
C ASP A 53 -3.50 -14.60 26.89
N ALA A 54 -3.28 -14.55 25.56
CA ALA A 54 -3.39 -15.74 24.73
C ALA A 54 -2.35 -16.78 25.14
N THR A 55 -2.77 -18.05 25.22
CA THR A 55 -1.87 -19.16 25.53
C THR A 55 -0.88 -19.42 24.38
N ASP A 56 0.22 -20.10 24.65
CA ASP A 56 1.23 -20.43 23.63
C ASP A 56 0.64 -21.24 22.46
N ALA A 57 -0.31 -22.14 22.76
CA ALA A 57 -1.04 -22.89 21.76
C ALA A 57 -1.90 -21.98 20.87
N GLN A 58 -2.64 -21.04 21.48
CA GLN A 58 -3.44 -20.06 20.72
C GLN A 58 -2.55 -19.17 19.86
N ARG A 59 -1.42 -18.69 20.39
CA ARG A 59 -0.43 -17.88 19.66
C ARG A 59 0.10 -18.61 18.44
N THR A 60 0.51 -19.86 18.59
CA THR A 60 1.04 -20.68 17.51
C THR A 60 0.01 -20.86 16.39
N GLN A 61 -1.24 -21.17 16.76
CA GLN A 61 -2.32 -21.36 15.80
C GLN A 61 -2.68 -20.05 15.08
N ILE A 62 -2.79 -18.95 15.81
CA ILE A 62 -3.10 -17.62 15.25
C ILE A 62 -1.98 -17.15 14.33
N LYS A 63 -0.72 -17.35 14.71
CA LYS A 63 0.44 -17.04 13.87
C LYS A 63 0.36 -17.79 12.54
N THR A 64 0.03 -19.08 12.58
CA THR A 64 -0.14 -19.91 11.36
C THR A 64 -1.23 -19.35 10.45
N ILE A 65 -2.40 -19.00 11.01
CA ILE A 65 -3.52 -18.40 10.25
C ILE A 65 -3.08 -17.08 9.58
N MET A 66 -2.38 -16.22 10.32
CA MET A 66 -1.94 -14.91 9.84
C MET A 66 -0.81 -14.98 8.83
N ASP A 67 0.12 -15.92 8.99
CA ASP A 67 1.21 -16.14 8.04
C ASP A 67 0.69 -16.72 6.72
N ALA A 68 -0.28 -17.65 6.77
CA ALA A 68 -0.98 -18.11 5.57
C ALA A 68 -1.69 -16.96 4.85
N ALA A 69 -2.44 -16.14 5.59
CA ALA A 69 -3.10 -14.96 5.03
C ALA A 69 -2.11 -13.98 4.40
N ARG A 70 -0.97 -13.72 5.06
CA ARG A 70 0.07 -12.85 4.51
C ARG A 70 0.68 -13.43 3.24
N SER A 71 0.97 -14.72 3.22
CA SER A 71 1.53 -15.40 2.05
C SER A 71 0.59 -15.31 0.86
N GLU A 72 -0.69 -15.60 1.07
CA GLU A 72 -1.73 -15.53 0.03
C GLU A 72 -1.96 -14.10 -0.48
N LEU A 73 -1.72 -13.08 0.37
CA LEU A 73 -1.93 -11.67 0.05
C LEU A 73 -0.71 -10.97 -0.57
N LYS A 74 0.45 -11.64 -0.62
CA LYS A 74 1.70 -11.04 -1.10
C LYS A 74 1.60 -10.59 -2.56
N THR A 75 1.04 -11.44 -3.42
CA THR A 75 0.90 -11.14 -4.86
C THR A 75 -0.07 -9.97 -5.10
N GLN A 76 -1.15 -9.85 -4.31
CA GLN A 76 -2.07 -8.71 -4.39
C GLN A 76 -1.37 -7.40 -4.00
N HIS A 77 -0.46 -7.44 -3.02
CA HIS A 77 0.31 -6.26 -2.63
C HIS A 77 1.23 -5.79 -3.76
N GLU A 78 1.94 -6.70 -4.42
CA GLU A 78 2.77 -6.41 -5.60
C GLU A 78 1.91 -5.86 -6.75
N THR A 79 0.70 -6.41 -6.93
CA THR A 79 -0.27 -5.91 -7.93
C THR A 79 -0.70 -4.48 -7.62
N LEU A 80 -1.08 -4.17 -6.38
CA LEU A 80 -1.46 -2.81 -5.98
C LEU A 80 -0.30 -1.82 -6.17
N ARG A 81 0.94 -2.24 -5.88
CA ARG A 81 2.12 -1.42 -6.13
C ARG A 81 2.27 -1.10 -7.62
N SER A 82 2.18 -2.10 -8.49
CA SER A 82 2.25 -1.89 -9.93
C SER A 82 1.12 -0.99 -10.45
N LEU A 83 -0.10 -1.17 -9.94
CA LEU A 83 -1.23 -0.30 -10.29
C LEU A 83 -0.97 1.15 -9.85
N HIS A 84 -0.37 1.37 -8.67
CA HIS A 84 -0.01 2.70 -8.22
C HIS A 84 1.01 3.38 -9.15
N GLU A 85 2.07 2.67 -9.54
CA GLU A 85 3.10 3.17 -10.48
C GLU A 85 2.50 3.50 -11.87
N GLN A 86 1.59 2.66 -12.37
CA GLN A 86 0.84 2.92 -13.60
C GLN A 86 -0.04 4.18 -13.46
N GLY A 87 -0.70 4.35 -12.32
CA GLY A 87 -1.52 5.52 -12.03
C GLY A 87 -0.72 6.81 -12.08
N LEU A 88 0.45 6.84 -11.43
CA LEU A 88 1.35 7.99 -11.48
C LEU A 88 1.75 8.33 -12.91
N THR A 89 2.01 7.32 -13.75
CA THR A 89 2.34 7.53 -15.17
C THR A 89 1.18 8.12 -15.96
N LEU A 90 -0.05 7.61 -15.75
CA LEU A 90 -1.25 8.10 -16.45
C LEU A 90 -1.59 9.55 -16.06
N PHE A 91 -1.43 9.91 -14.80
CA PHE A 91 -1.67 11.28 -14.33
C PHE A 91 -0.58 12.27 -14.74
N ALA A 92 0.65 11.79 -15.01
CA ALA A 92 1.75 12.63 -15.48
C ALA A 92 1.80 12.81 -17.01
N ALA A 93 0.93 12.11 -17.75
CA ALA A 93 0.90 12.18 -19.21
C ALA A 93 0.45 13.57 -19.70
N THR A 94 0.98 14.01 -20.85
CA THR A 94 0.60 15.29 -21.48
C THR A 94 -0.89 15.40 -21.74
N ASN A 95 -1.51 14.29 -22.17
CA ASN A 95 -2.96 14.15 -22.30
C ASN A 95 -3.42 13.08 -21.30
N VAL A 96 -4.29 13.48 -20.37
CA VAL A 96 -4.81 12.58 -19.34
C VAL A 96 -5.93 11.73 -19.92
N ASP A 97 -5.71 10.41 -19.99
CA ASP A 97 -6.72 9.45 -20.42
C ASP A 97 -7.60 9.02 -19.24
N ALA A 98 -8.79 9.63 -19.17
CA ALA A 98 -9.77 9.33 -18.12
C ALA A 98 -10.26 7.88 -18.14
N ALA A 99 -10.36 7.25 -19.32
CA ALA A 99 -10.83 5.87 -19.44
C ALA A 99 -9.79 4.88 -18.91
N ALA A 100 -8.50 5.12 -19.20
CA ALA A 100 -7.40 4.33 -18.65
C ALA A 100 -7.32 4.44 -17.12
N ILE A 101 -7.53 5.64 -16.57
CA ILE A 101 -7.55 5.87 -15.12
C ILE A 101 -8.73 5.14 -14.45
N GLU A 102 -9.93 5.19 -15.02
CA GLU A 102 -11.08 4.46 -14.46
C GLU A 102 -10.86 2.94 -14.53
N ALA A 103 -10.30 2.43 -15.62
CA ALA A 103 -9.95 1.00 -15.72
C ALA A 103 -8.92 0.59 -14.64
N LEU A 104 -7.93 1.45 -14.36
CA LEU A 104 -6.96 1.22 -13.30
C LEU A 104 -7.62 1.24 -11.91
N ARG A 105 -8.52 2.19 -11.66
CA ARG A 105 -9.30 2.27 -10.42
C ARG A 105 -10.16 1.02 -10.19
N GLN A 106 -10.82 0.52 -11.23
CA GLN A 106 -11.61 -0.72 -11.17
C GLN A 106 -10.75 -1.93 -10.81
N LYS A 107 -9.56 -2.07 -11.43
CA LYS A 107 -8.60 -3.13 -11.07
C LYS A 107 -8.18 -3.02 -9.61
N GLY A 108 -7.86 -1.81 -9.13
CA GLY A 108 -7.53 -1.55 -7.74
C GLY A 108 -8.66 -1.97 -6.79
N SER A 109 -9.91 -1.59 -7.09
CA SER A 109 -11.08 -2.00 -6.30
C SER A 109 -11.26 -3.53 -6.25
N ALA A 110 -11.07 -4.23 -7.36
CA ALA A 110 -11.17 -5.69 -7.38
C ALA A 110 -10.10 -6.36 -6.50
N VAL A 111 -8.87 -5.84 -6.51
CA VAL A 111 -7.80 -6.33 -5.63
C VAL A 111 -8.12 -6.03 -4.16
N HIS A 112 -8.63 -4.84 -3.85
CA HIS A 112 -9.04 -4.50 -2.49
C HIS A 112 -10.16 -5.40 -1.96
N GLU A 113 -11.13 -5.78 -2.80
CA GLU A 113 -12.18 -6.72 -2.43
C GLU A 113 -11.61 -8.09 -2.05
N GLN A 114 -10.69 -8.62 -2.86
CA GLN A 114 -10.02 -9.90 -2.58
C GLN A 114 -9.24 -9.86 -1.26
N VAL A 115 -8.48 -8.77 -1.06
CA VAL A 115 -7.73 -8.54 0.18
C VAL A 115 -8.67 -8.48 1.38
N SER A 116 -9.73 -7.67 1.29
CA SER A 116 -10.73 -7.48 2.34
C SER A 116 -11.40 -8.80 2.73
N LYS A 117 -11.82 -9.58 1.74
CA LYS A 117 -12.42 -10.90 1.94
C LYS A 117 -11.48 -11.86 2.67
N ARG A 118 -10.22 -11.97 2.22
CA ARG A 118 -9.25 -12.88 2.83
C ARG A 118 -8.90 -12.49 4.26
N MET A 119 -8.76 -11.19 4.51
CA MET A 119 -8.52 -10.66 5.84
C MET A 119 -9.69 -10.91 6.78
N SER A 120 -10.92 -10.71 6.31
CA SER A 120 -12.12 -10.99 7.09
C SER A 120 -12.20 -12.47 7.48
N GLN A 121 -11.90 -13.37 6.54
CA GLN A 121 -11.83 -14.81 6.81
C GLN A 121 -10.76 -15.14 7.86
N ALA A 122 -9.55 -14.58 7.73
CA ALA A 122 -8.48 -14.77 8.73
C ALA A 122 -8.93 -14.32 10.12
N MET A 123 -9.61 -13.18 10.22
CA MET A 123 -10.09 -12.66 11.51
C MET A 123 -11.16 -13.52 12.14
N ILE A 124 -12.05 -14.09 11.33
CA ILE A 124 -13.04 -15.06 11.81
C ILE A 124 -12.33 -16.30 12.35
N ASP A 125 -11.31 -16.81 11.65
CA ASP A 125 -10.57 -17.99 12.07
C ASP A 125 -9.77 -17.72 13.36
N VAL A 126 -9.14 -16.55 13.49
CA VAL A 126 -8.51 -16.11 14.75
C VAL A 126 -9.53 -16.01 15.89
N ALA A 127 -10.70 -15.45 15.63
CA ALA A 127 -11.76 -15.33 16.62
C ALA A 127 -12.23 -16.71 17.14
N ARG A 128 -12.22 -17.75 16.30
CA ARG A 128 -12.56 -19.13 16.69
C ARG A 128 -11.52 -19.78 17.60
N VAL A 129 -10.26 -19.35 17.54
CA VAL A 129 -9.17 -19.84 18.42
C VAL A 129 -9.24 -19.21 19.82
N LEU A 130 -9.67 -17.95 19.89
CA LEU A 130 -9.81 -17.24 21.16
C LEU A 130 -11.09 -17.63 21.90
N THR A 131 -11.05 -17.59 23.24
CA THR A 131 -12.26 -17.78 24.06
C THR A 131 -13.21 -16.58 23.93
N PRO A 132 -14.51 -16.73 24.25
CA PRO A 132 -15.46 -15.62 24.28
C PRO A 132 -15.00 -14.43 25.15
N GLU A 133 -14.38 -14.72 26.29
CA GLU A 133 -13.87 -13.72 27.25
C GLU A 133 -12.69 -12.96 26.64
N GLN A 134 -11.74 -13.67 26.01
CA GLN A 134 -10.61 -13.06 25.32
C GLN A 134 -11.07 -12.17 24.16
N ARG A 135 -12.07 -12.59 23.39
CA ARG A 135 -12.67 -11.75 22.31
C ARG A 135 -13.29 -10.48 22.86
N THR A 136 -14.00 -10.58 23.98
CA THR A 136 -14.60 -9.40 24.66
C THR A 136 -13.52 -8.45 25.15
N LYS A 137 -12.47 -8.98 25.79
CA LYS A 137 -11.31 -8.20 26.25
C LYS A 137 -10.62 -7.50 25.08
N LEU A 138 -10.43 -8.21 23.96
CA LEU A 138 -9.85 -7.64 22.75
C LEU A 138 -10.68 -6.45 22.22
N ALA A 139 -11.99 -6.64 22.08
CA ALA A 139 -12.89 -5.59 21.60
C ALA A 139 -12.83 -4.33 22.48
N ALA A 140 -12.78 -4.49 23.80
CA ALA A 140 -12.63 -3.38 24.74
C ALA A 140 -11.30 -2.63 24.54
N LYS A 141 -10.18 -3.36 24.42
CA LYS A 141 -8.85 -2.77 24.17
C LYS A 141 -8.79 -2.01 22.84
N LEU A 142 -9.42 -2.55 21.79
CA LEU A 142 -9.49 -1.88 20.48
C LEU A 142 -10.31 -0.58 20.55
N LYS A 143 -11.47 -0.59 21.25
CA LYS A 143 -12.26 0.63 21.47
C LYS A 143 -11.48 1.69 22.24
N GLN A 144 -10.77 1.31 23.31
CA GLN A 144 -9.92 2.24 24.07
C GLN A 144 -8.82 2.85 23.19
N ARG A 145 -8.19 2.02 22.34
CA ARG A 145 -7.18 2.51 21.39
C ARG A 145 -7.77 3.49 20.39
N GLN A 146 -8.96 3.20 19.85
CA GLN A 146 -9.65 4.08 18.91
C GLN A 146 -9.98 5.44 19.54
N ALA A 147 -10.46 5.45 20.79
CA ALA A 147 -10.73 6.68 21.53
C ALA A 147 -9.47 7.54 21.70
N ARG A 148 -8.35 6.94 22.15
CA ARG A 148 -7.07 7.65 22.27
C ARG A 148 -6.59 8.23 20.94
N MET A 149 -6.70 7.46 19.86
CA MET A 149 -6.34 7.95 18.53
C MET A 149 -7.22 9.14 18.10
N ALA A 150 -8.52 9.09 18.38
CA ALA A 150 -9.44 10.19 18.07
C ALA A 150 -9.11 11.46 18.87
N GLU A 151 -8.73 11.35 20.14
CA GLU A 151 -8.26 12.48 20.95
C GLU A 151 -6.96 13.08 20.42
N HIS A 152 -5.99 12.23 20.03
CA HIS A 152 -4.76 12.69 19.39
C HIS A 152 -5.01 13.41 18.07
N MET A 153 -5.98 12.98 17.26
CA MET A 153 -6.34 13.67 16.02
C MET A 153 -6.97 15.04 16.29
N LYS A 154 -7.87 15.14 17.28
CA LYS A 154 -8.49 16.41 17.68
C LYS A 154 -7.47 17.43 18.17
N SER A 155 -6.48 17.00 18.96
CA SER A 155 -5.42 17.89 19.45
C SER A 155 -4.44 18.34 18.36
N ARG A 156 -4.30 17.60 17.25
CA ARG A 156 -3.48 18.01 16.10
C ARG A 156 -4.21 18.88 15.07
N GLY A 157 -5.54 18.79 14.99
CA GLY A 157 -6.36 19.59 14.08
C GLY A 157 -6.87 20.91 14.67
N GLY A 158 -6.57 21.21 15.94
CA GLY A 158 -6.92 22.45 16.63
C GLY A 158 -5.78 23.47 16.73
N GLN A 159 -4.74 23.35 15.89
CA GLN A 159 -3.68 24.33 15.70
C GLN A 159 -3.75 24.90 14.29
#